data_AF-A0A2D6XF36-F1
#
_entry.id   AF-A0A2D6XF36-F1
#
_cell.length_a   1.000
_cell.length_b   1.000
_cell.length_c   1.000
_cell.angle_alpha   90.00
_cell.angle_beta   90.00
_cell.angle_gamma   90.00
#
_symmetry.space_group_name_H-M   'P 1'
#
loop_
_entity.id
_entity.type
_entity.pdbx_description
1 polymer ?
#
loop_
_entity_poly.entity_id
_entity_poly.type
_entity_poly.pdbx_seq_one_letter_code
_entity_poly.pdbx_strand_id
1 'polypeptide(L)'
;MLPIVPILGVGAMGGALGSLLGNLNLGGLRSGSGKAVQARQGYRTDVQIVDGDAAFNTAGEVFALIGAVGTYWRIWEMTIPAQQFVHWGYGSPATPHNQGYMFFYAASAAAFDVGVLRLIQENARRTQTIPVAELADVGLHGLVAAIADASLIDKNQMIALPEKIEYPLVGEDSRIALDYRPDTLVVETQAAFKIPITVYQ
;
A
#
# COMPACT_ATOMS: atom_id res chain seq x y z
N MET A 1 -34.00 83.89 16.40
CA MET A 1 -35.28 83.16 16.28
C MET A 1 -35.03 81.72 16.70
N LEU A 2 -35.49 81.38 17.91
CA LEU A 2 -35.68 80.03 18.48
C LEU A 2 -37.06 79.49 18.01
N PRO A 3 -37.45 78.18 18.13
CA PRO A 3 -37.22 77.33 19.33
C PRO A 3 -37.02 75.79 19.08
N ILE A 4 -36.29 75.05 19.95
CA ILE A 4 -36.75 74.16 21.08
C ILE A 4 -37.33 72.80 20.57
N VAL A 5 -36.63 71.64 20.67
CA VAL A 5 -36.47 70.67 21.84
C VAL A 5 -37.69 69.69 21.93
N PRO A 6 -37.66 68.45 22.49
CA PRO A 6 -36.65 67.36 22.61
C PRO A 6 -37.22 65.89 22.55
N ILE A 7 -36.32 64.90 22.69
CA ILE A 7 -36.36 63.63 23.48
C ILE A 7 -37.66 62.80 23.62
N LEU A 8 -37.51 61.49 23.34
CA LEU A 8 -37.88 60.34 24.21
C LEU A 8 -36.99 59.16 23.76
N GLY A 9 -36.03 58.65 24.57
CA GLY A 9 -36.25 57.87 25.80
C GLY A 9 -36.67 56.45 25.40
N VAL A 10 -36.11 55.33 25.84
CA VAL A 10 -35.41 54.91 27.06
C VAL A 10 -34.86 53.51 26.76
N GLY A 11 -33.73 53.10 27.34
CA GLY A 11 -33.45 51.66 27.48
C GLY A 11 -31.97 51.29 27.52
N ALA A 12 -31.34 51.54 28.66
CA ALA A 12 -30.07 50.93 29.02
C ALA A 12 -30.17 49.40 28.98
N MET A 13 -29.23 48.71 28.33
CA MET A 13 -28.89 47.32 28.63
C MET A 13 -27.50 47.03 28.02
N GLY A 14 -26.50 46.83 28.88
CA GLY A 14 -25.41 45.90 28.55
C GLY A 14 -24.09 46.47 28.05
N GLY A 15 -23.52 47.46 28.74
CA GLY A 15 -22.06 47.50 28.84
C GLY A 15 -21.60 46.29 29.65
N ALA A 16 -21.20 45.19 28.99
CA ALA A 16 -20.37 44.11 29.54
C ALA A 16 -20.20 42.95 28.53
N LEU A 17 -19.60 43.19 27.36
CA LEU A 17 -19.09 42.09 26.50
C LEU A 17 -17.93 42.52 25.58
N GLY A 18 -17.38 43.72 25.77
CA GLY A 18 -16.17 44.20 25.07
C GLY A 18 -14.84 43.89 25.79
N SER A 19 -14.88 43.15 26.89
CA SER A 19 -13.71 42.84 27.74
C SER A 19 -13.54 41.33 28.02
N LEU A 20 -14.16 40.48 27.18
CA LEU A 20 -14.14 39.01 27.33
C LEU A 20 -13.56 38.29 26.10
N LEU A 21 -12.78 39.00 25.29
CA LEU A 21 -12.02 38.45 24.14
C LEU A 21 -10.51 38.75 24.22
N GLY A 22 -10.04 39.32 25.34
CA GLY A 22 -8.64 39.71 25.53
C GLY A 22 -7.84 38.84 26.51
N ASN A 23 -8.43 37.80 27.11
CA ASN A 23 -7.73 36.99 28.13
C ASN A 23 -8.31 35.59 28.35
N LEU A 24 -8.66 34.86 27.28
CA LEU A 24 -8.76 33.40 27.35
C LEU A 24 -7.36 32.78 27.22
N ASN A 25 -6.56 33.01 28.24
CA ASN A 25 -5.46 32.13 28.60
C ASN A 25 -6.09 30.85 29.18
N LEU A 26 -6.68 30.03 28.31
CA LEU A 26 -7.18 28.69 28.64
C LEU A 26 -5.98 27.73 28.58
N GLY A 27 -5.08 27.88 29.55
CA GLY A 27 -4.17 26.81 29.93
C GLY A 27 -5.00 25.61 30.35
N GLY A 28 -4.85 24.49 29.65
CA GLY A 28 -5.65 23.31 29.98
C GLY A 28 -5.36 22.05 29.16
N LEU A 29 -5.04 22.15 27.87
CA LEU A 29 -4.50 21.00 27.15
C LEU A 29 -2.98 21.03 27.22
N ARG A 30 -2.47 20.56 28.36
CA ARG A 30 -1.29 19.71 28.35
C ARG A 30 -1.61 18.54 27.41
N SER A 31 -1.45 18.74 26.10
CA SER A 31 -1.00 17.64 25.25
C SER A 31 0.28 17.21 25.95
N GLY A 32 0.21 16.08 26.64
CA GLY A 32 1.37 15.54 27.30
C GLY A 32 2.53 15.62 26.32
N SER A 33 3.72 15.78 26.87
CA SER A 33 4.91 15.23 26.24
C SER A 33 4.71 13.70 26.11
N GLY A 34 3.72 13.27 25.32
CA GLY A 34 3.88 12.08 24.53
C GLY A 34 5.17 12.37 23.80
N LYS A 35 6.21 11.59 24.13
CA LYS A 35 7.37 11.48 23.27
C LYS A 35 6.80 11.56 21.86
N ALA A 36 7.21 12.55 21.08
CA ALA A 36 6.93 12.53 19.66
C ALA A 36 7.45 11.16 19.23
N VAL A 37 6.52 10.20 19.05
CA VAL A 37 6.86 8.92 18.46
C VAL A 37 7.39 9.39 17.13
N GLN A 38 8.70 9.26 16.91
CA GLN A 38 9.26 9.55 15.61
C GLN A 38 8.36 8.80 14.64
N ALA A 39 7.63 9.54 13.81
CA ALA A 39 6.83 8.92 12.78
C ALA A 39 7.85 8.11 11.98
N ARG A 40 7.76 6.77 12.06
CA ARG A 40 8.66 5.90 11.31
C ARG A 40 8.60 6.37 9.87
N GLN A 41 9.75 6.77 9.33
CA GLN A 41 9.77 7.33 7.99
C GLN A 41 9.61 6.16 7.02
N GLY A 42 8.45 6.09 6.36
CA GLY A 42 8.19 5.10 5.32
C GLY A 42 9.01 5.40 4.07
N TYR A 43 9.93 4.51 3.74
CA TYR A 43 10.63 4.48 2.46
C TYR A 43 9.84 3.68 1.44
N ARG A 44 9.63 4.26 0.26
CA ARG A 44 8.81 3.68 -0.81
C ARG A 44 9.72 2.97 -1.79
N THR A 45 9.43 1.72 -2.06
CA THR A 45 10.19 0.90 -3.00
C THR A 45 9.28 -0.15 -3.61
N ASP A 46 9.82 -0.93 -4.52
CA ASP A 46 9.15 -2.09 -5.10
C ASP A 46 10.00 -3.33 -4.82
N VAL A 47 9.35 -4.47 -4.60
CA VAL A 47 9.99 -5.78 -4.57
C VAL A 47 9.88 -6.45 -5.93
N GLN A 48 10.93 -7.20 -6.27
CA GLN A 48 11.07 -8.00 -7.48
C GLN A 48 11.53 -9.41 -7.09
N ILE A 49 11.56 -10.32 -8.07
CA ILE A 49 11.96 -11.71 -7.86
C ILE A 49 13.27 -11.81 -7.07
N VAL A 50 14.28 -11.03 -7.45
CA VAL A 50 15.63 -11.05 -6.84
C VAL A 50 15.69 -10.66 -5.37
N ASP A 51 14.65 -10.01 -4.84
CA ASP A 51 14.55 -9.63 -3.43
C ASP A 51 14.03 -10.78 -2.54
N GLY A 52 13.60 -11.88 -3.16
CA GLY A 52 13.06 -13.04 -2.45
C GLY A 52 14.09 -13.81 -1.64
N ASP A 53 13.60 -14.68 -0.77
CA ASP A 53 14.42 -15.67 -0.07
C ASP A 53 15.10 -16.61 -1.10
N ALA A 54 16.18 -17.27 -0.70
CA ALA A 54 17.07 -18.00 -1.62
C ALA A 54 16.42 -19.10 -2.48
N ALA A 55 15.21 -19.56 -2.13
CA ALA A 55 14.44 -20.53 -2.92
C ALA A 55 13.43 -19.90 -3.89
N PHE A 56 13.37 -18.56 -3.93
CA PHE A 56 12.38 -17.75 -4.64
C PHE A 56 13.02 -16.56 -5.38
N ASN A 57 14.34 -16.55 -5.55
CA ASN A 57 15.07 -15.38 -6.02
C ASN A 57 15.44 -15.41 -7.51
N THR A 58 14.99 -16.44 -8.23
CA THR A 58 15.12 -16.53 -9.68
C THR A 58 13.77 -16.76 -10.37
N ALA A 59 13.64 -16.30 -11.62
CA ALA A 59 12.43 -16.54 -12.40
C ALA A 59 12.14 -18.04 -12.58
N GLY A 60 13.21 -18.84 -12.76
CA GLY A 60 13.13 -20.29 -12.87
C GLY A 60 12.48 -20.97 -11.67
N GLU A 61 12.83 -20.54 -10.46
CA GLU A 61 12.21 -21.04 -9.23
C GLU A 61 10.75 -20.62 -9.13
N VAL A 62 10.46 -19.34 -9.40
CA VAL A 62 9.10 -18.78 -9.30
C VAL A 62 8.12 -19.54 -10.20
N PHE A 63 8.42 -19.73 -11.48
CA PHE A 63 7.51 -20.45 -12.37
C PHE A 63 7.51 -21.96 -12.13
N ALA A 64 8.60 -22.56 -11.65
CA ALA A 64 8.63 -23.99 -11.32
C ALA A 64 7.76 -24.34 -10.10
N LEU A 65 7.43 -23.36 -9.26
CA LEU A 65 6.54 -23.51 -8.11
C LEU A 65 5.06 -23.45 -8.50
N ILE A 66 4.73 -22.97 -9.70
CA ILE A 66 3.37 -22.97 -10.22
C ILE A 66 2.98 -24.42 -10.50
N GLY A 67 1.99 -24.92 -9.78
CA GLY A 67 1.49 -26.27 -9.93
C GLY A 67 0.11 -26.31 -10.60
N ALA A 68 -0.67 -27.32 -10.24
CA ALA A 68 -1.97 -27.58 -10.87
C ALA A 68 -2.95 -26.40 -10.78
N VAL A 69 -3.80 -26.29 -11.80
CA VAL A 69 -4.90 -25.32 -11.90
C VAL A 69 -5.85 -25.37 -10.71
N GLY A 70 -6.44 -24.23 -10.37
CA GLY A 70 -7.45 -24.08 -9.33
C GLY A 70 -6.91 -24.15 -7.89
N THR A 71 -5.60 -24.30 -7.70
CA THR A 71 -4.94 -24.34 -6.38
C THR A 71 -3.98 -23.18 -6.21
N TYR A 72 -3.92 -22.58 -5.02
CA TYR A 72 -2.94 -21.55 -4.71
C TYR A 72 -1.58 -22.18 -4.44
N TRP A 73 -0.56 -21.69 -5.14
CA TRP A 73 0.83 -22.08 -4.98
C TRP A 73 1.64 -20.89 -4.47
N ARG A 74 2.45 -21.09 -3.44
CA ARG A 74 3.44 -20.10 -2.98
C ARG A 74 4.52 -20.00 -4.04
N ILE A 75 4.57 -18.88 -4.76
CA ILE A 75 5.52 -18.67 -5.86
C ILE A 75 6.66 -17.73 -5.48
N TRP A 76 6.48 -16.93 -4.42
CA TRP A 76 7.52 -16.02 -3.92
C TRP A 76 7.29 -15.69 -2.44
N GLU A 77 8.38 -15.50 -1.72
CA GLU A 77 8.37 -14.91 -0.38
C GLU A 77 9.68 -14.19 -0.08
N MET A 78 9.59 -13.22 0.83
CA MET A 78 10.72 -12.52 1.39
C MET A 78 10.55 -12.46 2.91
N THR A 79 11.58 -12.91 3.63
CA THR A 79 11.68 -12.73 5.07
C THR A 79 12.13 -11.31 5.37
N ILE A 80 11.37 -10.60 6.21
CA ILE A 80 11.66 -9.21 6.53
C ILE A 80 12.94 -9.12 7.37
N PRO A 81 13.93 -8.30 6.95
CA PRO A 81 15.17 -8.13 7.70
C PRO A 81 14.94 -7.57 9.12
N ALA A 82 15.93 -7.80 9.99
CA ALA A 82 15.92 -7.25 11.33
C ALA A 82 15.77 -5.72 11.33
N GLN A 83 15.08 -5.21 12.35
CA GLN A 83 14.81 -3.77 12.53
C GLN A 83 14.01 -3.09 11.40
N GLN A 84 13.38 -3.86 10.51
CA GLN A 84 12.51 -3.33 9.47
C GLN A 84 11.06 -3.77 9.67
N PHE A 85 10.14 -2.96 9.15
CA PHE A 85 8.72 -3.27 9.08
C PHE A 85 8.19 -2.93 7.69
N VAL A 86 7.23 -3.69 7.19
CA VAL A 86 6.75 -3.55 5.81
C VAL A 86 5.23 -3.55 5.73
N HIS A 87 4.70 -2.70 4.85
CA HIS A 87 3.36 -2.82 4.26
C HIS A 87 3.44 -3.10 2.76
N TRP A 88 2.42 -3.78 2.25
CA TRP A 88 2.16 -3.82 0.81
C TRP A 88 1.69 -2.45 0.32
N GLY A 89 2.13 -2.07 -0.87
CA GLY A 89 1.80 -0.80 -1.51
C GLY A 89 2.54 0.40 -0.95
N TYR A 90 2.45 1.52 -1.66
CA TYR A 90 2.79 2.84 -1.15
C TYR A 90 1.92 3.93 -1.76
N GLY A 91 1.85 5.07 -1.09
CA GLY A 91 1.08 6.22 -1.55
C GLY A 91 -0.41 6.09 -1.24
N SER A 92 -1.22 6.93 -1.89
CA SER A 92 -2.68 6.95 -1.66
C SER A 92 -3.47 7.08 -2.97
N PRO A 93 -4.72 6.57 -3.00
CA PRO A 93 -5.62 6.77 -4.14
C PRO A 93 -5.92 8.25 -4.45
N ALA A 94 -5.83 9.13 -3.45
CA ALA A 94 -6.08 10.57 -3.62
C ALA A 94 -4.94 11.29 -4.35
N THR A 95 -3.77 10.65 -4.46
CA THR A 95 -2.58 11.20 -5.12
C THR A 95 -2.03 10.19 -6.14
N PRO A 96 -2.67 10.02 -7.31
CA PRO A 96 -2.31 8.96 -8.26
C PRO A 96 -0.85 9.04 -8.75
N HIS A 97 -0.29 10.25 -8.85
CA HIS A 97 1.11 10.43 -9.25
C HIS A 97 2.14 10.00 -8.20
N ASN A 98 1.70 9.69 -6.97
CA ASN A 98 2.55 9.35 -5.85
C ASN A 98 2.21 7.97 -5.28
N GLN A 99 1.60 7.12 -6.10
CA GLN A 99 1.10 5.80 -5.75
C GLN A 99 1.96 4.72 -6.42
N GLY A 100 2.08 3.57 -5.76
CA GLY A 100 2.74 2.40 -6.33
C GLY A 100 1.89 1.74 -7.41
N TYR A 101 2.55 1.24 -8.44
CA TYR A 101 1.94 0.50 -9.54
C TYR A 101 2.62 -0.86 -9.65
N MET A 102 1.84 -1.90 -9.89
CA MET A 102 2.34 -3.27 -9.95
C MET A 102 2.10 -3.94 -11.30
N PHE A 103 2.96 -4.91 -11.60
CA PHE A 103 2.79 -5.86 -12.67
C PHE A 103 3.24 -7.26 -12.19
N PHE A 104 2.71 -8.29 -12.82
CA PHE A 104 3.05 -9.68 -12.60
C PHE A 104 2.73 -10.46 -13.88
N TYR A 105 3.64 -11.36 -14.26
CA TYR A 105 3.34 -12.39 -15.25
C TYR A 105 4.11 -13.68 -14.97
N ALA A 106 3.49 -14.79 -15.35
CA ALA A 106 4.12 -16.07 -15.63
C ALA A 106 3.71 -16.46 -17.07
N ALA A 107 4.67 -16.89 -17.88
CA ALA A 107 4.46 -17.01 -19.32
C ALA A 107 5.39 -18.03 -19.97
N SER A 108 4.89 -18.56 -21.09
CA SER A 108 5.67 -19.21 -22.14
C SER A 108 6.16 -18.14 -23.14
N ALA A 109 6.92 -18.56 -24.15
CA ALA A 109 7.31 -17.66 -25.25
C ALA A 109 6.11 -17.11 -26.08
N ALA A 110 4.92 -17.71 -25.96
CA ALA A 110 3.78 -17.42 -26.84
C ALA A 110 2.48 -17.04 -26.12
N ALA A 111 2.39 -17.25 -24.80
CA ALA A 111 1.16 -17.05 -24.03
C ALA A 111 1.48 -16.90 -22.54
N PHE A 112 0.57 -16.25 -21.84
CA PHE A 112 0.60 -16.09 -20.38
C PHE A 112 -0.22 -17.20 -19.70
N ASP A 113 0.17 -17.52 -18.47
CA ASP A 113 -0.79 -18.08 -17.54
C ASP A 113 -1.92 -17.08 -17.29
N VAL A 114 -3.08 -17.59 -16.92
CA VAL A 114 -4.22 -16.76 -16.52
C VAL A 114 -4.76 -17.29 -15.22
N GLY A 115 -4.99 -16.40 -14.25
CA GLY A 115 -5.34 -16.77 -12.90
C GLY A 115 -5.45 -15.59 -11.94
N VAL A 116 -5.19 -15.86 -10.67
CA VAL A 116 -5.34 -14.89 -9.58
C VAL A 116 -4.05 -14.84 -8.76
N LEU A 117 -3.46 -13.65 -8.68
CA LEU A 117 -2.35 -13.34 -7.78
C LEU A 117 -2.91 -12.87 -6.44
N ARG A 118 -2.38 -13.41 -5.35
CA ARG A 118 -2.70 -13.04 -3.98
C ARG A 118 -1.45 -12.52 -3.26
N LEU A 119 -1.57 -11.33 -2.68
CA LEU A 119 -0.55 -10.75 -1.80
C LEU A 119 -0.82 -11.20 -0.36
N ILE A 120 0.21 -11.66 0.34
CA ILE A 120 0.09 -12.28 1.65
C ILE A 120 1.06 -11.63 2.64
N GLN A 121 0.63 -11.57 3.90
CA GLN A 121 1.47 -11.35 5.06
C GLN A 121 1.41 -12.56 5.99
N GLU A 122 2.56 -12.96 6.53
CA GLU A 122 2.63 -14.08 7.47
C GLU A 122 3.52 -13.74 8.64
N ASN A 123 3.21 -14.26 9.82
CA ASN A 123 4.16 -14.24 10.92
C ASN A 123 5.32 -15.22 10.66
N ALA A 124 6.42 -15.07 11.42
CA ALA A 124 7.62 -15.89 11.26
C ALA A 124 7.37 -17.41 11.24
N ARG A 125 6.38 -17.86 12.04
CA ARG A 125 6.01 -19.27 12.19
C ARG A 125 4.95 -19.76 11.20
N ARG A 126 4.44 -18.90 10.30
CA ARG A 126 3.32 -19.18 9.37
C ARG A 126 2.05 -19.70 10.05
N THR A 127 1.83 -19.38 11.32
CA THR A 127 0.61 -19.75 12.03
C THR A 127 -0.52 -18.77 11.76
N GLN A 128 -0.18 -17.57 11.30
CA GLN A 128 -1.12 -16.55 10.88
C GLN A 128 -0.74 -16.09 9.48
N THR A 129 -1.66 -16.30 8.55
CA THR A 129 -1.54 -15.92 7.14
C THR A 129 -2.71 -15.01 6.81
N ILE A 130 -2.42 -13.80 6.33
CA ILE A 130 -3.42 -12.78 6.03
C ILE A 130 -3.31 -12.42 4.54
N PRO A 131 -4.36 -12.68 3.73
CA PRO A 131 -4.44 -12.17 2.37
C PRO A 131 -4.73 -10.66 2.39
N VAL A 132 -3.90 -9.89 1.72
CA VAL A 132 -3.95 -8.41 1.68
C VAL A 132 -4.60 -7.89 0.40
N ALA A 133 -4.39 -8.58 -0.71
CA ALA A 133 -5.03 -8.27 -1.98
C ALA A 133 -5.14 -9.52 -2.84
N GLU A 134 -6.17 -9.58 -3.67
CA GLU A 134 -6.33 -10.59 -4.72
C GLU A 134 -6.68 -9.88 -6.02
N LEU A 135 -5.93 -10.21 -7.07
CA LEU A 135 -5.98 -9.52 -8.35
C LEU A 135 -5.94 -10.55 -9.48
N ALA A 136 -6.81 -10.40 -10.47
CA ALA A 136 -6.72 -11.18 -11.70
C ALA A 136 -5.46 -10.76 -12.47
N ASP A 137 -4.67 -11.73 -12.92
CA ASP A 137 -3.40 -11.45 -13.58
C ASP A 137 -3.53 -10.87 -14.99
N VAL A 138 -4.67 -11.05 -15.66
CA VAL A 138 -4.97 -10.48 -16.97
C VAL A 138 -4.81 -8.95 -17.03
N GLY A 139 -4.94 -8.27 -15.88
CA GLY A 139 -4.71 -6.83 -15.75
C GLY A 139 -3.30 -6.46 -15.29
N LEU A 140 -2.44 -7.43 -15.01
CA LEU A 140 -1.10 -7.28 -14.45
C LEU A 140 0.02 -7.47 -15.47
N HIS A 141 -0.29 -7.75 -16.74
CA HIS A 141 0.70 -7.92 -17.80
C HIS A 141 0.23 -7.35 -19.15
N GLY A 142 1.19 -7.17 -20.07
CA GLY A 142 0.92 -6.68 -21.42
C GLY A 142 0.24 -7.69 -22.36
N LEU A 143 0.11 -7.30 -23.64
CA LEU A 143 -0.52 -8.12 -24.70
C LEU A 143 0.49 -9.03 -25.43
N VAL A 144 -0.04 -10.10 -26.03
CA VAL A 144 0.62 -11.34 -26.50
C VAL A 144 1.53 -11.21 -27.75
N ALA A 145 1.81 -10.02 -28.28
CA ALA A 145 2.55 -9.92 -29.55
C ALA A 145 4.08 -10.12 -29.37
N ALA A 146 4.49 -11.38 -29.16
CA ALA A 146 5.85 -11.89 -28.93
C ALA A 146 6.50 -11.40 -27.63
N ILE A 147 6.56 -12.29 -26.62
CA ILE A 147 7.06 -11.97 -25.28
C ILE A 147 8.60 -12.01 -25.28
N ALA A 148 9.22 -10.86 -25.58
CA ALA A 148 10.62 -10.62 -25.21
C ALA A 148 10.72 -10.08 -23.77
N ASP A 149 9.78 -9.21 -23.38
CA ASP A 149 9.54 -8.71 -22.03
C ASP A 149 8.08 -8.20 -21.99
N ALA A 150 7.26 -8.77 -21.13
CA ALA A 150 5.84 -8.44 -20.99
C ALA A 150 5.54 -7.49 -19.82
N SER A 151 6.57 -6.93 -19.20
CA SER A 151 6.41 -5.96 -18.12
C SER A 151 5.59 -4.76 -18.60
N LEU A 152 4.65 -4.34 -17.75
CA LEU A 152 3.93 -3.10 -17.95
C LEU A 152 4.83 -1.95 -17.50
N ILE A 153 5.26 -1.12 -18.46
CA ILE A 153 6.11 0.05 -18.21
C ILE A 153 5.34 1.37 -18.22
N ASP A 154 4.12 1.38 -18.78
CA ASP A 154 3.22 2.53 -18.74
C ASP A 154 2.31 2.45 -17.51
N LYS A 155 2.43 3.43 -16.61
CA LYS A 155 1.59 3.59 -15.42
C LYS A 155 0.09 3.59 -15.71
N ASN A 156 -0.33 4.00 -16.92
CA ASN A 156 -1.75 4.04 -17.30
C ASN A 156 -2.32 2.64 -17.57
N GLN A 157 -1.47 1.65 -17.75
CA GLN A 157 -1.84 0.26 -18.01
C GLN A 157 -1.65 -0.63 -16.76
N MET A 158 -0.91 -0.14 -15.76
CA MET A 158 -0.63 -0.87 -14.54
C MET A 158 -1.74 -0.75 -13.51
N ILE A 159 -1.86 -1.76 -12.66
CA ILE A 159 -2.77 -1.72 -11.50
C ILE A 159 -2.09 -0.96 -10.38
N ALA A 160 -2.81 0.01 -9.82
CA ALA A 160 -2.34 0.79 -8.70
C ALA A 160 -2.52 0.03 -7.38
N LEU A 161 -1.47 -0.03 -6.56
CA LEU A 161 -1.48 -0.66 -5.24
C LEU A 161 -1.11 0.40 -4.18
N PRO A 162 -2.12 1.13 -3.64
CA PRO A 162 -1.88 2.09 -2.56
C PRO A 162 -1.42 1.35 -1.31
N GLU A 163 -0.81 2.08 -0.37
CA GLU A 163 -0.38 1.48 0.88
C GLU A 163 -1.55 0.84 1.63
N LYS A 164 -1.35 -0.40 2.05
CA LYS A 164 -2.33 -1.25 2.74
C LYS A 164 -2.26 -1.07 4.25
N ILE A 165 -2.45 0.18 4.70
CA ILE A 165 -2.38 0.58 6.12
C ILE A 165 -3.47 -0.05 7.00
N GLU A 166 -4.52 -0.59 6.38
CA GLU A 166 -5.60 -1.30 7.06
C GLU A 166 -5.15 -2.68 7.58
N TYR A 167 -4.01 -3.18 7.11
CA TYR A 167 -3.40 -4.43 7.56
C TYR A 167 -2.27 -4.17 8.56
N PRO A 168 -1.93 -5.14 9.43
CA PRO A 168 -0.80 -5.00 10.33
C PRO A 168 0.54 -4.83 9.60
N LEU A 169 1.47 -4.11 10.24
CA LEU A 169 2.87 -4.07 9.81
C LEU A 169 3.51 -5.45 9.94
N VAL A 170 4.19 -5.89 8.88
CA VAL A 170 5.01 -7.11 8.90
C VAL A 170 6.39 -6.74 9.42
N GLY A 171 6.73 -7.19 10.63
CA GLY A 171 8.02 -6.90 11.26
C GLY A 171 9.09 -7.95 10.96
N GLU A 172 10.20 -7.84 11.68
CA GLU A 172 11.31 -8.80 11.69
C GLU A 172 10.85 -10.27 11.76
N ASP A 173 11.57 -11.12 11.02
CA ASP A 173 11.35 -12.57 10.84
C ASP A 173 10.01 -12.97 10.23
N SER A 174 9.06 -12.04 10.15
CA SER A 174 7.78 -12.24 9.46
C SER A 174 7.99 -12.17 7.95
N ARG A 175 7.01 -12.61 7.18
CA ARG A 175 7.13 -12.74 5.73
C ARG A 175 6.08 -11.93 5.01
N ILE A 176 6.48 -11.39 3.87
CA ILE A 176 5.56 -11.04 2.80
C ILE A 176 5.69 -12.08 1.70
N ALA A 177 4.58 -12.43 1.05
CA ALA A 177 4.57 -13.51 0.08
C ALA A 177 3.55 -13.31 -1.04
N LEU A 178 3.76 -14.05 -2.13
CA LEU A 178 2.87 -14.15 -3.27
C LEU A 178 2.39 -15.59 -3.41
N ASP A 179 1.07 -15.76 -3.39
CA ASP A 179 0.42 -16.99 -3.82
C ASP A 179 -0.23 -16.77 -5.17
N TYR A 180 -0.09 -17.71 -6.09
CA TYR A 180 -0.71 -17.66 -7.41
C TYR A 180 -1.61 -18.87 -7.62
N ARG A 181 -2.84 -18.62 -8.07
CA ARG A 181 -3.79 -19.66 -8.49
C ARG A 181 -4.00 -19.57 -10.00
N PRO A 182 -3.40 -20.47 -10.79
CA PRO A 182 -3.66 -20.52 -12.23
C PRO A 182 -5.05 -21.10 -12.47
N ASP A 183 -5.84 -20.43 -13.31
CA ASP A 183 -7.09 -20.96 -13.87
C ASP A 183 -6.82 -21.55 -15.28
N THR A 184 -5.79 -21.08 -15.97
CA THR A 184 -5.23 -21.64 -17.22
C THR A 184 -3.71 -21.59 -17.14
N LEU A 185 -3.06 -22.68 -17.55
CA LEU A 185 -1.60 -22.82 -17.56
C LEU A 185 -1.06 -22.86 -18.97
N VAL A 186 0.15 -22.36 -19.13
CA VAL A 186 1.03 -22.60 -20.27
C VAL A 186 2.24 -23.41 -19.83
N VAL A 187 3.17 -23.70 -20.75
CA VAL A 187 4.48 -24.23 -20.37
C VAL A 187 5.39 -23.03 -20.11
N GLU A 188 5.55 -22.67 -18.86
CA GLU A 188 6.23 -21.47 -18.42
C GLU A 188 7.73 -21.55 -18.73
N THR A 189 8.25 -20.47 -19.28
CA THR A 189 9.68 -20.28 -19.52
C THR A 189 10.19 -18.97 -18.93
N GLN A 190 9.26 -18.13 -18.43
CA GLN A 190 9.53 -16.77 -17.97
C GLN A 190 8.54 -16.40 -16.85
N ALA A 191 9.02 -15.64 -15.88
CA ALA A 191 8.19 -14.97 -14.89
C ALA A 191 8.87 -13.67 -14.46
N ALA A 192 8.08 -12.63 -14.20
CA ALA A 192 8.57 -11.41 -13.57
C ALA A 192 7.45 -10.68 -12.85
N PHE A 193 7.83 -9.88 -11.85
CA PHE A 193 6.92 -8.96 -11.20
C PHE A 193 7.67 -7.75 -10.66
N LYS A 194 6.87 -6.74 -10.35
CA LYS A 194 7.29 -5.59 -9.55
C LYS A 194 6.11 -5.15 -8.72
N ILE A 195 6.23 -5.22 -7.40
CA ILE A 195 5.11 -4.97 -6.49
C ILE A 195 5.54 -3.93 -5.45
N PRO A 196 4.80 -2.82 -5.30
CA PRO A 196 5.18 -1.75 -4.40
C PRO A 196 5.06 -2.18 -2.94
N ILE A 197 5.96 -1.67 -2.11
CA ILE A 197 5.97 -1.82 -0.65
C ILE A 197 6.39 -0.50 0.02
N THR A 198 6.00 -0.35 1.28
CA THR A 198 6.50 0.71 2.17
C THR A 198 7.31 0.07 3.28
N VAL A 199 8.58 0.45 3.39
CA VAL A 199 9.52 -0.01 4.42
C VAL A 199 9.66 1.03 5.51
N TYR A 200 9.55 0.61 6.75
CA TYR A 200 9.68 1.43 7.95
C TYR A 200 10.88 0.96 8.76
N GLN A 201 11.66 1.91 9.28
CA GLN A 201 12.83 1.71 10.15
C GLN A 201 12.67 2.54 11.43
#